data_AF-A0A535EIT1-F1
#
_entry.id   AF-A0A535EIT1-F1
#
_cell.length_a   1.000
_cell.length_b   1.000
_cell.length_c   1.000
_cell.angle_alpha   90.00
_cell.angle_beta   90.00
_cell.angle_gamma   90.00
#
_symmetry.space_group_name_H-M   'P 1'
#
loop_
_entity.id
_entity.type
_entity.pdbx_description
1 polymer ?
#
loop_
_entity_poly.entity_id
_entity_poly.type
_entity_poly.pdbx_seq_one_letter_code
_entity_poly.pdbx_strand_id
1 'polypeptide(L)'
;MAPATSDVLAGIPAAHLPGLVGGLVAVGLGFAFRGRLDVLSALLLCTAGVHLGLALGHASTAPVLSVLFVLDGLAYLGLLALRRGRWWRRAAAALLLATIVAYLVYVGSGREAPEPVGLADKLVEVVALGLVLVPRRRTGRWRAASFATLAVAFLAGGVMWIEDLAGAGHLHGVAAVCVANHHPGPGAVLRPVPCTVTPEQQAAADGLVAETRQGIARYQDVRVALAAGYRPSTPDGSGTAHYTDFRAPANPLDPSHPAALVYATTRHGPVLLGAMYQMPKQGVPGPDLGGALTPWHYHTNVCFSVPGLLVSGLSTPFGMCPPGSVRITTADQLHVWTAPNPNGPFGDLDEAWVRRLAGS
;
A
#
# COMPACT_ATOMS: atom_id res chain seq x y z
N MET A 1 8.42 26.64 -14.66
CA MET A 1 9.13 26.26 -13.42
C MET A 1 8.13 26.29 -12.28
N ALA A 2 7.66 25.13 -11.86
CA ALA A 2 6.97 24.94 -10.59
C ALA A 2 7.88 24.06 -9.72
N PRO A 3 8.03 24.32 -8.42
CA PRO A 3 8.87 23.49 -7.56
C PRO A 3 8.22 22.12 -7.42
N ALA A 4 8.91 21.07 -7.87
CA ALA A 4 8.51 19.68 -7.66
C ALA A 4 8.69 19.35 -6.18
N THR A 5 7.58 19.41 -5.44
CA THR A 5 7.50 18.90 -4.07
C THR A 5 7.54 17.39 -4.13
N SER A 6 8.37 16.77 -3.29
CA SER A 6 8.20 15.38 -2.89
C SER A 6 6.75 15.23 -2.42
N ASP A 7 5.91 14.53 -3.17
CA ASP A 7 4.52 14.36 -2.78
C ASP A 7 4.48 13.39 -1.60
N VAL A 8 4.58 14.00 -0.40
CA VAL A 8 4.22 13.43 0.91
C VAL A 8 2.80 12.81 0.87
N LEU A 9 2.02 13.10 -0.18
CA LEU A 9 0.68 12.63 -0.46
C LEU A 9 0.62 11.35 -1.30
N ALA A 10 1.75 10.86 -1.86
CA ALA A 10 1.78 9.62 -2.62
C ALA A 10 1.36 8.44 -1.73
N GLY A 11 0.20 7.83 -2.04
CA GLY A 11 -0.39 6.75 -1.27
C GLY A 11 -1.56 7.15 -0.35
N ILE A 12 -1.90 8.44 -0.25
CA ILE A 12 -3.11 8.90 0.46
C ILE A 12 -4.27 9.01 -0.53
N PRO A 13 -5.37 8.25 -0.36
CA PRO A 13 -6.53 8.40 -1.23
C PRO A 13 -7.10 9.83 -1.16
N ALA A 14 -7.62 10.33 -2.28
CA ALA A 14 -8.17 11.69 -2.34
C ALA A 14 -9.25 11.97 -1.26
N ALA A 15 -10.04 10.94 -0.90
CA ALA A 15 -11.03 11.01 0.17
C ALA A 15 -10.43 11.13 1.59
N HIS A 16 -9.15 10.80 1.78
CA HIS A 16 -8.45 10.89 3.07
C HIS A 16 -7.62 12.16 3.23
N LEU A 17 -7.37 12.92 2.14
CA LEU A 17 -6.68 14.22 2.19
C LEU A 17 -7.34 15.22 3.16
N PRO A 18 -8.67 15.37 3.19
CA PRO A 18 -9.32 16.25 4.17
C PRO A 18 -9.07 15.80 5.61
N GLY A 19 -8.94 14.49 5.86
CA GLY A 19 -8.57 13.93 7.16
C GLY A 19 -7.16 14.36 7.61
N LEU A 20 -6.19 14.28 6.71
CA LEU A 20 -4.82 14.76 6.96
C LEU A 20 -4.82 16.25 7.35
N VAL A 21 -5.55 17.08 6.58
CA VAL A 21 -5.68 18.51 6.86
C VAL A 21 -6.32 18.73 8.24
N GLY A 22 -7.39 18.01 8.55
CA GLY A 22 -8.05 18.08 9.85
C GLY A 22 -7.13 17.76 11.02
N GLY A 23 -6.30 16.71 10.90
CA GLY A 23 -5.28 16.35 11.88
C GLY A 23 -4.20 17.42 12.04
N LEU A 24 -3.67 17.95 10.93
CA LEU A 24 -2.66 19.01 10.96
C LEU A 24 -3.17 20.31 11.59
N VAL A 25 -4.41 20.71 11.29
CA VAL A 25 -5.07 21.86 11.92
C VAL A 25 -5.18 21.64 13.43
N ALA A 26 -5.62 20.45 13.86
CA ALA A 26 -5.71 20.12 15.28
C ALA A 26 -4.36 20.14 16.01
N VAL A 27 -3.29 19.64 15.38
CA VAL A 27 -1.92 19.73 15.89
C VAL A 27 -1.46 21.19 15.99
N GLY A 28 -1.71 21.99 14.96
CA GLY A 28 -1.43 23.43 14.94
C GLY A 28 -2.13 24.17 16.08
N LEU A 29 -3.41 23.87 16.33
CA LEU A 29 -4.14 24.38 17.49
C LEU A 29 -3.52 23.92 18.81
N GLY A 30 -3.08 22.66 18.91
CA GLY A 30 -2.35 22.14 20.07
C GLY A 30 -1.08 22.94 20.38
N PHE A 31 -0.32 23.32 19.34
CA PHE A 31 0.85 24.20 19.48
C PHE A 31 0.49 25.65 19.79
N ALA A 32 -0.57 26.20 19.20
CA ALA A 32 -1.02 27.56 19.48
C ALA A 32 -1.48 27.73 20.94
N PHE A 33 -2.04 26.68 21.53
CA PHE A 33 -2.47 26.64 22.93
C PHE A 33 -1.46 25.94 23.86
N ARG A 34 -0.17 25.95 23.51
CA ARG A 34 0.90 25.32 24.30
C ARG A 34 0.82 25.75 25.76
N GLY A 35 0.79 24.78 26.68
CA GLY A 35 0.68 25.02 28.13
C GLY A 35 -0.76 25.04 28.67
N ARG A 36 -1.79 25.05 27.83
CA ARG A 36 -3.21 24.91 28.25
C ARG A 36 -3.82 23.55 27.96
N LEU A 37 -3.30 22.82 26.97
CA LEU A 37 -3.72 21.46 26.63
C LEU A 37 -2.68 20.45 27.13
N ASP A 38 -3.14 19.44 27.86
CA ASP A 38 -2.29 18.28 28.16
C ASP A 38 -2.20 17.34 26.95
N VAL A 39 -1.18 16.46 26.96
CA VAL A 39 -0.87 15.55 25.84
C VAL A 39 -2.10 14.72 25.43
N LEU A 40 -2.85 14.20 26.40
CA LEU A 40 -4.05 13.41 26.11
C LEU A 40 -5.12 14.25 25.42
N SER A 41 -5.33 15.49 25.89
CA SER A 41 -6.28 16.41 25.26
C SER A 41 -5.87 16.78 23.84
N ALA A 42 -4.57 16.93 23.58
CA ALA A 42 -4.05 17.17 22.24
C ALA A 42 -4.24 15.98 21.31
N LEU A 43 -4.03 14.74 21.79
CA LEU A 43 -4.26 13.52 21.01
C LEU A 43 -5.75 13.36 20.66
N LEU A 44 -6.66 13.55 21.62
CA LEU A 44 -8.10 13.49 21.37
C LEU A 44 -8.57 14.59 20.40
N LEU A 45 -7.98 15.78 20.46
CA LEU A 45 -8.25 16.86 19.51
C LEU A 45 -7.75 16.53 18.12
N CYS A 46 -6.57 15.90 18.02
CA CYS A 46 -6.01 15.42 16.75
C CYS A 46 -6.94 14.41 16.09
N THR A 47 -7.33 13.36 16.82
CA THR A 47 -8.31 12.36 16.34
C THR A 47 -9.63 13.03 15.94
N ALA A 48 -10.17 13.94 16.75
CA ALA A 48 -11.39 14.68 16.39
C ALA A 48 -11.25 15.41 15.04
N GLY A 49 -10.11 16.08 14.83
CA GLY A 49 -9.80 16.77 13.59
C GLY A 49 -9.73 15.83 12.39
N VAL A 50 -9.06 14.68 12.54
CA VAL A 50 -8.96 13.68 11.47
C VAL A 50 -10.34 13.16 11.09
N HIS A 51 -11.14 12.67 12.05
CA HIS A 51 -12.49 12.16 11.79
C HIS A 51 -13.40 13.19 11.12
N LEU A 52 -13.41 14.44 11.59
CA LEU A 52 -14.19 15.51 10.92
C LEU A 52 -13.70 15.80 9.50
N GLY A 53 -12.39 15.72 9.26
CA GLY A 53 -11.83 15.80 7.92
C GLY A 53 -12.28 14.63 7.05
N LEU A 54 -12.17 13.39 7.53
CA LEU A 54 -12.59 12.19 6.81
C LEU A 54 -14.07 12.22 6.41
N ALA A 55 -14.92 12.79 7.25
CA ALA A 55 -16.32 13.02 6.90
C ALA A 55 -16.46 13.85 5.61
N LEU A 56 -15.69 14.94 5.46
CA LEU A 56 -15.76 15.78 4.26
C LEU A 56 -15.34 15.03 3.00
N GLY A 57 -14.31 14.19 3.10
CA GLY A 57 -13.82 13.41 1.96
C GLY A 57 -14.76 12.28 1.53
N HIS A 58 -15.60 11.78 2.43
CA HIS A 58 -16.56 10.70 2.17
C HIS A 58 -17.99 11.17 1.93
N ALA A 59 -18.27 12.48 2.03
CA ALA A 59 -19.63 13.02 1.97
C ALA A 59 -20.39 12.67 0.69
N SER A 60 -19.69 12.60 -0.45
CA SER A 60 -20.28 12.32 -1.77
C SER A 60 -20.27 10.84 -2.14
N THR A 61 -19.31 10.06 -1.64
CA THR A 61 -19.05 8.67 -2.05
C THR A 61 -19.60 7.64 -1.08
N ALA A 62 -19.63 7.96 0.23
CA ALA A 62 -20.06 7.06 1.29
C ALA A 62 -20.78 7.85 2.40
N PRO A 63 -22.03 8.29 2.19
CA PRO A 63 -22.72 9.22 3.09
C PRO A 63 -22.96 8.64 4.49
N VAL A 64 -23.20 7.34 4.62
CA VAL A 64 -23.33 6.67 5.92
C VAL A 64 -22.02 6.74 6.70
N LEU A 65 -20.90 6.42 6.04
CA LEU A 65 -19.57 6.47 6.65
C LEU A 65 -19.18 7.91 7.02
N SER A 66 -19.50 8.88 6.15
CA SER A 66 -19.34 10.29 6.43
C SER A 66 -20.08 10.72 7.71
N VAL A 67 -21.31 10.27 7.92
CA VAL A 67 -22.08 10.58 9.13
C VAL A 67 -21.41 9.96 10.36
N LEU A 68 -20.94 8.71 10.28
CA LEU A 68 -20.23 8.06 11.38
C LEU A 68 -18.96 8.84 11.79
N PHE A 69 -18.17 9.28 10.81
CA PHE A 69 -17.00 10.12 11.06
C PHE A 69 -17.35 11.47 11.71
N VAL A 70 -18.47 12.10 11.32
CA VAL A 70 -18.95 13.32 12.02
C VAL A 70 -19.29 13.00 13.47
N LEU A 71 -20.02 11.90 13.72
CA LEU A 71 -20.41 11.50 15.07
C LEU A 71 -19.19 11.23 15.96
N ASP A 72 -18.19 10.52 15.44
CA ASP A 72 -16.93 10.24 16.16
C ASP A 72 -16.17 11.54 16.47
N GLY A 73 -15.98 12.40 15.47
CA GLY A 73 -15.32 13.69 15.65
C GLY A 73 -16.00 14.58 16.70
N LEU A 74 -17.32 14.69 16.65
CA LEU A 74 -18.10 15.43 17.65
C LEU A 74 -18.06 14.78 19.03
N ALA A 75 -18.06 13.44 19.10
CA ALA A 75 -17.95 12.73 20.37
C ALA A 75 -16.60 13.00 21.05
N TYR A 76 -15.50 13.03 20.31
CA TYR A 76 -14.18 13.40 20.84
C TYR A 76 -14.14 14.85 21.34
N LEU A 77 -14.71 15.80 20.60
CA LEU A 77 -14.85 17.19 21.06
C LEU A 77 -15.73 17.31 22.31
N GLY A 78 -16.82 16.55 22.38
CA GLY A 78 -17.69 16.47 23.56
C GLY A 78 -16.95 15.94 24.79
N LEU A 79 -16.11 14.90 24.62
CA LEU A 79 -15.27 14.37 25.69
C LEU A 79 -14.25 15.38 26.20
N LEU A 80 -13.67 16.20 25.31
CA LEU A 80 -12.79 17.30 25.69
C LEU A 80 -13.53 18.36 26.53
N ALA A 81 -14.74 18.72 26.12
CA ALA A 81 -15.58 19.68 26.86
C ALA A 81 -16.02 19.15 28.24
N LEU A 82 -16.31 17.84 28.34
CA LEU A 82 -16.85 17.18 29.54
C LEU A 82 -15.79 16.49 30.42
N ARG A 83 -14.50 16.76 30.18
CA ARG A 83 -13.32 16.17 30.85
C ARG A 83 -13.31 16.22 32.38
N ARG A 84 -14.14 17.08 33.00
CA ARG A 84 -14.23 17.19 34.47
C ARG A 84 -15.11 16.11 35.11
N GLY A 85 -15.96 15.42 34.34
CA GLY A 85 -16.90 14.42 34.86
C GLY A 85 -16.24 13.09 35.25
N ARG A 86 -16.70 12.42 36.31
CA ARG A 86 -16.09 11.15 36.79
C ARG A 86 -16.13 10.00 35.76
N TRP A 87 -17.03 10.09 34.79
CA TRP A 87 -17.25 9.09 33.74
C TRP A 87 -16.42 9.33 32.47
N TRP A 88 -15.79 10.51 32.32
CA TRP A 88 -15.16 10.93 31.07
C TRP A 88 -14.11 9.93 30.56
N ARG A 89 -13.28 9.38 31.47
CA ARG A 89 -12.22 8.42 31.10
C ARG A 89 -12.78 7.11 30.60
N ARG A 90 -13.90 6.64 31.17
CA ARG A 90 -14.54 5.39 30.72
C ARG A 90 -15.17 5.58 29.35
N ALA A 91 -15.85 6.72 29.14
CA ALA A 91 -16.42 7.06 27.84
C ALA A 91 -15.34 7.25 26.77
N ALA A 92 -14.23 7.94 27.10
CA ALA A 92 -13.09 8.08 26.20
C ALA A 92 -12.45 6.74 25.84
N ALA A 93 -12.23 5.86 26.82
CA ALA A 93 -11.69 4.52 26.56
C ALA A 93 -12.63 3.69 25.68
N ALA A 94 -13.94 3.75 25.92
CA ALA A 94 -14.94 3.04 25.13
C ALA A 94 -15.00 3.54 23.69
N LEU A 95 -14.98 4.86 23.48
CA LEU A 95 -14.98 5.45 22.14
C LEU A 95 -13.70 5.08 21.37
N LEU A 96 -12.52 5.29 21.97
CA LEU A 96 -11.23 4.93 21.36
C LEU A 96 -11.17 3.44 20.99
N LEU A 97 -11.64 2.55 21.87
CA LEU A 97 -11.68 1.13 21.56
C LEU A 97 -12.65 0.83 20.42
N ALA A 98 -13.83 1.46 20.41
CA ALA A 98 -14.83 1.28 19.37
C ALA A 98 -14.31 1.73 17.99
N THR A 99 -13.65 2.88 17.89
CA THR A 99 -13.12 3.39 16.61
C THR A 99 -11.94 2.55 16.11
N ILE A 100 -11.07 2.07 16.99
CA ILE A 100 -9.99 1.13 16.62
C ILE A 100 -10.57 -0.17 16.09
N VAL A 101 -11.53 -0.78 16.81
CA VAL A 101 -12.15 -2.05 16.37
C VAL A 101 -12.94 -1.86 15.08
N ALA A 102 -13.70 -0.76 14.94
CA ALA A 102 -14.44 -0.45 13.73
C ALA A 102 -13.51 -0.36 12.51
N TYR A 103 -12.38 0.33 12.64
CA TYR A 103 -11.37 0.40 11.57
C TYR A 103 -10.79 -0.97 11.22
N LEU A 104 -10.40 -1.77 12.22
CA LEU A 104 -9.88 -3.12 11.99
C LEU A 104 -10.88 -4.02 11.27
N VAL A 105 -12.17 -3.93 11.63
CA VAL A 105 -13.25 -4.67 10.95
C VAL A 105 -13.45 -4.16 9.53
N TYR A 106 -13.41 -2.84 9.33
CA TYR A 106 -13.60 -2.22 8.01
C TYR A 106 -12.50 -2.64 7.04
N VAL A 107 -11.23 -2.54 7.45
CA VAL A 107 -10.07 -3.01 6.69
C VAL A 107 -10.07 -4.53 6.52
N GLY A 108 -10.29 -5.29 7.60
CA GLY A 108 -10.32 -6.76 7.57
C GLY A 108 -11.42 -7.36 6.70
N SER A 109 -12.48 -6.57 6.42
CA SER A 109 -13.55 -6.93 5.49
C SER A 109 -13.26 -6.57 4.03
N GLY A 110 -12.09 -5.99 3.73
CA GLY A 110 -11.70 -5.59 2.38
C GLY A 110 -12.44 -4.37 1.83
N ARG A 111 -13.16 -3.62 2.68
CA ARG A 111 -13.88 -2.39 2.25
C ARG A 111 -12.97 -1.19 2.08
N GLU A 112 -11.78 -1.25 2.67
CA GLU A 112 -10.75 -0.23 2.59
C GLU A 112 -9.37 -0.89 2.70
N ALA A 113 -8.40 -0.39 1.95
CA ALA A 113 -7.00 -0.76 2.13
C ALA A 113 -6.40 0.04 3.30
N PRO A 114 -5.47 -0.52 4.08
CA PRO A 114 -4.76 0.25 5.09
C PRO A 114 -3.94 1.36 4.43
N GLU A 115 -4.27 2.62 4.72
CA GLU A 115 -3.62 3.80 4.15
C GLU A 115 -3.02 4.72 5.24
N PRO A 116 -2.08 5.62 4.89
CA PRO A 116 -1.30 6.38 5.86
C PRO A 116 -2.12 7.21 6.87
N VAL A 117 -3.20 7.86 6.47
CA VAL A 117 -3.99 8.75 7.34
C VAL A 117 -4.75 7.95 8.39
N GLY A 118 -5.45 6.89 7.99
CA GLY A 118 -6.16 5.98 8.87
C GLY A 118 -5.23 5.26 9.84
N LEU A 119 -4.08 4.79 9.37
CA LEU A 119 -3.08 4.16 10.25
C LEU A 119 -2.48 5.15 11.26
N ALA A 120 -2.18 6.37 10.82
CA ALA A 120 -1.66 7.42 11.71
C ALA A 120 -2.69 7.81 12.79
N ASP A 121 -3.97 7.95 12.42
CA ASP A 121 -5.05 8.19 13.37
C ASP A 121 -5.16 7.04 14.39
N LYS A 122 -5.11 5.78 13.95
CA LYS A 122 -5.18 4.64 14.88
C LYS A 122 -4.00 4.55 15.83
N LEU A 123 -2.81 4.97 15.40
CA LEU A 123 -1.67 5.09 16.30
C LEU A 123 -1.91 6.17 17.37
N VAL A 124 -2.44 7.33 16.98
CA VAL A 124 -2.84 8.40 17.92
C VAL A 124 -3.89 7.88 18.91
N GLU A 125 -4.91 7.16 18.43
CA GLU A 125 -5.97 6.60 19.26
C GLU A 125 -5.44 5.54 20.25
N VAL A 126 -4.52 4.67 19.83
CA VAL A 126 -3.89 3.66 20.71
C VAL A 126 -3.07 4.33 21.83
N VAL A 127 -2.30 5.37 21.50
CA VAL A 127 -1.53 6.13 22.51
C VAL A 127 -2.47 6.84 23.47
N ALA A 128 -3.54 7.47 22.95
CA ALA A 128 -4.56 8.12 23.77
C ALA A 128 -5.25 7.11 24.70
N LEU A 129 -5.59 5.92 24.21
CA LEU A 129 -6.20 4.84 24.99
C LEU A 129 -5.27 4.41 26.13
N GLY A 130 -3.98 4.21 25.85
CA GLY A 130 -2.97 3.94 26.88
C GLY A 130 -2.97 4.99 28.00
N LEU A 131 -2.94 6.27 27.64
CA LEU A 131 -2.97 7.39 28.61
C LEU A 131 -4.31 7.47 29.39
N VAL A 132 -5.43 7.14 28.75
CA VAL A 132 -6.75 7.06 29.40
C VAL A 132 -6.82 5.89 30.39
N LEU A 133 -6.11 4.79 30.15
CA LEU A 133 -6.14 3.62 31.03
C LEU A 133 -5.16 3.72 32.21
N VAL A 134 -4.06 4.47 32.10
CA VAL A 134 -3.08 4.64 33.19
C VAL A 134 -3.73 5.26 34.45
N PRO A 135 -3.74 4.59 35.62
CA PRO A 135 -4.38 5.14 36.82
C PRO A 135 -3.70 6.41 37.33
N ARG A 136 -4.50 7.38 37.80
CA ARG A 136 -3.99 8.64 38.40
C ARG A 136 -3.17 8.43 39.69
N ARG A 137 -3.21 7.25 40.31
CA ARG A 137 -2.59 6.95 41.62
C ARG A 137 -1.23 6.21 41.58
N ARG A 138 -0.69 5.82 40.42
CA ARG A 138 0.64 5.17 40.35
C ARG A 138 1.78 6.20 40.28
N THR A 139 2.87 5.92 41.00
CA THR A 139 4.05 6.78 41.18
C THR A 139 4.74 7.12 39.83
N GLY A 140 5.49 8.22 39.80
CA GLY A 140 6.08 8.79 38.58
C GLY A 140 6.90 7.81 37.73
N ARG A 141 7.53 6.80 38.37
CA ARG A 141 8.33 5.76 37.68
C ARG A 141 7.49 4.87 36.77
N TRP A 142 6.26 4.53 37.13
CA TRP A 142 5.37 3.69 36.32
C TRP A 142 4.74 4.44 35.15
N ARG A 143 4.50 5.74 35.32
CA ARG A 143 4.11 6.63 34.23
C ARG A 143 5.24 6.81 33.23
N ALA A 144 6.45 7.05 33.72
CA ALA A 144 7.64 7.14 32.89
C ALA A 144 7.92 5.84 32.15
N ALA A 145 7.77 4.68 32.80
CA ALA A 145 7.93 3.38 32.16
C ALA A 145 6.87 3.14 31.07
N SER A 146 5.60 3.43 31.33
CA SER A 146 4.53 3.27 30.32
C SER A 146 4.74 4.22 29.13
N PHE A 147 5.16 5.46 29.40
CA PHE A 147 5.49 6.43 28.36
C PHE A 147 6.74 6.03 27.57
N ALA A 148 7.76 5.49 28.24
CA ALA A 148 8.96 4.98 27.60
C ALA A 148 8.65 3.76 26.73
N THR A 149 7.79 2.84 27.18
CA THR A 149 7.36 1.69 26.36
C THR A 149 6.57 2.14 25.14
N LEU A 150 5.64 3.10 25.28
CA LEU A 150 4.91 3.66 24.14
C LEU A 150 5.82 4.45 23.20
N ALA A 151 6.78 5.22 23.74
CA ALA A 151 7.76 5.97 22.95
C ALA A 151 8.73 5.04 22.23
N VAL A 152 9.17 3.94 22.86
CA VAL A 152 10.00 2.92 22.22
C VAL A 152 9.20 2.18 21.15
N ALA A 153 7.93 1.83 21.39
CA ALA A 153 7.07 1.25 20.37
C ALA A 153 6.84 2.23 19.20
N PHE A 154 6.68 3.51 19.49
CA PHE A 154 6.52 4.57 18.49
C PHE A 154 7.81 4.82 17.71
N LEU A 155 8.97 4.82 18.36
CA LEU A 155 10.28 4.99 17.73
C LEU A 155 10.68 3.75 16.93
N ALA A 156 10.44 2.55 17.45
CA ALA A 156 10.65 1.30 16.73
C ALA A 156 9.72 1.21 15.52
N GLY A 157 8.45 1.59 15.68
CA GLY A 157 7.52 1.84 14.59
C GLY A 157 8.14 2.78 13.57
N GLY A 158 8.42 4.02 13.98
CA GLY A 158 8.97 5.09 13.13
C GLY A 158 10.24 4.69 12.37
N VAL A 159 11.16 3.95 12.99
CA VAL A 159 12.37 3.43 12.33
C VAL A 159 12.03 2.41 11.24
N MET A 160 10.99 1.58 11.42
CA MET A 160 10.50 0.69 10.36
C MET A 160 9.82 1.46 9.20
N TRP A 161 9.20 2.61 9.47
CA TRP A 161 8.68 3.51 8.42
C TRP A 161 9.81 4.24 7.68
N ILE A 162 10.95 4.51 8.34
CA ILE A 162 12.10 5.17 7.70
C ILE A 162 12.61 4.36 6.51
N GLU A 163 12.57 3.02 6.51
CA GLU A 163 12.97 2.24 5.33
C GLU A 163 11.96 2.32 4.17
N ASP A 164 10.66 2.40 4.46
CA ASP A 164 9.61 2.54 3.45
C ASP A 164 9.62 3.96 2.84
N LEU A 165 9.84 4.98 3.69
CA LEU A 165 10.06 6.37 3.29
C LEU A 165 11.43 6.60 2.62
N ALA A 166 12.49 5.90 3.05
CA ALA A 166 13.83 5.99 2.44
C ALA A 166 13.90 5.18 1.13
N GLY A 167 13.08 4.14 0.97
CA GLY A 167 12.83 3.49 -0.31
C GLY A 167 12.25 4.47 -1.34
N ALA A 168 11.38 5.40 -0.91
CA ALA A 168 10.94 6.54 -1.71
C ALA A 168 11.99 7.67 -1.81
N GLY A 169 12.94 7.74 -0.88
CA GLY A 169 13.96 8.79 -0.74
C GLY A 169 15.31 8.54 -1.43
N HIS A 170 15.53 7.39 -2.09
CA HIS A 170 16.81 7.11 -2.78
C HIS A 170 16.91 7.71 -4.20
N LEU A 171 15.89 8.44 -4.68
CA LEU A 171 15.93 9.15 -5.97
C LEU A 171 16.20 10.64 -5.80
N HIS A 172 17.30 11.00 -5.13
CA HIS A 172 17.84 12.36 -5.20
C HIS A 172 18.89 12.42 -6.30
N GLY A 173 18.49 12.76 -7.53
CA GLY A 173 19.44 13.12 -8.59
C GLY A 173 19.07 12.81 -10.04
N VAL A 174 17.92 12.21 -10.33
CA VAL A 174 17.51 11.93 -11.72
C VAL A 174 16.40 12.90 -12.15
N ALA A 175 16.68 13.64 -13.22
CA ALA A 175 15.72 14.51 -13.89
C ALA A 175 14.48 13.69 -14.33
N ALA A 176 13.29 14.21 -14.02
CA ALA A 176 11.97 13.77 -14.49
C ALA A 176 11.82 12.25 -14.75
N VAL A 177 11.37 11.52 -13.73
CA VAL A 177 10.83 10.16 -13.93
C VAL A 177 9.47 10.32 -14.59
N CYS A 178 9.37 10.03 -15.89
CA CYS A 178 8.06 9.85 -16.53
C CYS A 178 7.86 8.37 -16.76
N VAL A 179 6.73 7.86 -16.29
CA VAL A 179 6.26 6.53 -16.65
C VAL A 179 4.84 6.68 -17.19
N ALA A 180 4.63 6.29 -18.44
CA ALA A 180 3.32 6.42 -19.06
C ALA A 180 2.34 5.44 -18.40
N ASN A 181 1.24 5.95 -17.84
CA ASN A 181 0.15 5.15 -17.27
C ASN A 181 0.58 4.11 -16.23
N HIS A 182 1.60 4.42 -15.42
CA HIS A 182 2.10 3.54 -14.38
C HIS A 182 2.19 4.30 -13.06
N HIS A 183 1.42 3.85 -12.09
CA HIS A 183 1.50 4.28 -10.70
C HIS A 183 2.16 3.15 -9.94
N PRO A 184 3.29 3.37 -9.26
CA PRO A 184 3.89 2.33 -8.45
C PRO A 184 2.84 1.84 -7.45
N GLY A 185 2.42 0.58 -7.61
CA GLY A 185 1.55 -0.09 -6.65
C GLY A 185 2.23 -0.16 -5.28
N PRO A 186 1.50 -0.49 -4.19
CA PRO A 186 2.08 -0.52 -2.85
C PRO A 186 3.39 -1.32 -2.81
N GLY A 187 4.48 -0.66 -2.44
CA GLY A 187 5.84 -1.23 -2.33
C GLY A 187 6.54 -1.57 -3.66
N ALA A 188 6.00 -1.19 -4.81
CA ALA A 188 6.70 -1.22 -6.09
C ALA A 188 7.58 0.03 -6.25
N VAL A 189 8.82 -0.15 -6.68
CA VAL A 189 9.76 0.93 -6.98
C VAL A 189 10.13 0.86 -8.45
N LEU A 190 9.79 1.92 -9.18
CA LEU A 190 10.07 2.06 -10.61
C LEU A 190 11.54 2.42 -10.85
N ARG A 191 12.12 1.88 -11.91
CA ARG A 191 13.43 2.30 -12.39
C ARG A 191 13.31 3.64 -13.12
N PRO A 192 14.22 4.60 -12.86
CA PRO A 192 14.18 5.89 -13.54
C PRO A 192 14.58 5.73 -15.00
N VAL A 193 13.78 6.32 -15.89
CA VAL A 193 14.01 6.36 -17.34
C VAL A 193 13.70 7.77 -17.88
N PRO A 194 14.36 8.20 -18.98
CA PRO A 194 14.04 9.48 -19.61
C PRO A 194 12.59 9.55 -20.09
N CYS A 195 11.97 10.72 -20.00
CA CYS A 195 10.60 10.95 -20.45
C CYS A 195 10.39 10.87 -21.97
N THR A 196 11.46 11.00 -22.74
CA THR A 196 11.39 11.00 -24.19
C THR A 196 11.55 9.58 -24.70
N VAL A 197 10.54 9.09 -25.41
CA VAL A 197 10.57 7.79 -26.10
C VAL A 197 11.07 8.00 -27.52
N THR A 198 12.12 7.29 -27.93
CA THR A 198 12.58 7.31 -29.32
C THR A 198 11.74 6.40 -30.21
N PRO A 199 11.71 6.61 -31.53
CA PRO A 199 11.05 5.68 -32.46
C PRO A 199 11.55 4.24 -32.34
N GLU A 200 12.85 4.04 -32.07
CA GLU A 200 13.43 2.71 -31.87
C GLU A 200 12.92 2.07 -30.58
N GLN A 201 12.79 2.84 -29.50
CA GLN A 201 12.21 2.39 -28.24
C GLN A 201 10.72 2.02 -28.39
N GLN A 202 9.95 2.82 -29.13
CA GLN A 202 8.56 2.48 -29.47
C GLN A 202 8.49 1.17 -30.26
N ALA A 203 9.31 1.02 -31.30
CA ALA A 203 9.36 -0.19 -32.12
C ALA A 203 9.79 -1.43 -31.31
N ALA A 204 10.75 -1.28 -30.40
CA ALA A 204 11.19 -2.34 -29.50
C ALA A 204 10.09 -2.74 -28.51
N ALA A 205 9.36 -1.77 -27.94
CA ALA A 205 8.23 -2.03 -27.06
C ALA A 205 7.11 -2.77 -27.80
N ASP A 206 6.74 -2.33 -29.01
CA ASP A 206 5.73 -2.98 -29.84
C ASP A 206 6.15 -4.39 -30.26
N GLY A 207 7.43 -4.57 -30.62
CA GLY A 207 8.05 -5.85 -30.92
C GLY A 207 7.94 -6.82 -29.74
N LEU A 208 8.31 -6.38 -28.54
CA LEU A 208 8.20 -7.19 -27.32
C LEU A 208 6.76 -7.63 -27.06
N VAL A 209 5.76 -6.76 -27.25
CA VAL A 209 4.34 -7.13 -27.10
C VAL A 209 3.93 -8.19 -28.11
N ALA A 210 4.32 -8.03 -29.38
CA ALA A 210 3.99 -8.97 -30.45
C ALA A 210 4.64 -10.34 -30.22
N GLU A 211 5.93 -10.36 -29.89
CA GLU A 211 6.69 -11.57 -29.61
C GLU A 211 6.17 -12.26 -28.34
N THR A 212 5.83 -11.51 -27.29
CA THR A 212 5.22 -12.06 -26.08
C THR A 212 3.89 -12.72 -26.41
N ARG A 213 3.01 -12.03 -27.15
CA ARG A 213 1.69 -12.57 -27.56
C ARG A 213 1.84 -13.87 -28.33
N GLN A 214 2.81 -13.96 -29.23
CA GLN A 214 3.07 -15.18 -29.98
C GLN A 214 3.67 -16.28 -29.08
N GLY A 215 4.67 -15.95 -28.26
CA GLY A 215 5.40 -16.89 -27.41
C GLY A 215 4.52 -17.54 -26.35
N ILE A 216 3.57 -16.80 -25.77
CA ILE A 216 2.68 -17.30 -24.72
C ILE A 216 1.34 -17.83 -25.23
N ALA A 217 1.05 -17.76 -26.53
CA ALA A 217 -0.26 -18.15 -27.09
C ALA A 217 -0.68 -19.57 -26.70
N ARG A 218 0.27 -20.51 -26.65
CA ARG A 218 0.02 -21.91 -26.25
C ARG A 218 -0.47 -22.05 -24.80
N TYR A 219 -0.16 -21.08 -23.94
CA TYR A 219 -0.50 -21.08 -22.53
C TYR A 219 -1.89 -20.52 -22.24
N GLN A 220 -2.69 -20.19 -23.27
CA GLN A 220 -4.12 -19.95 -23.09
C GLN A 220 -4.81 -21.14 -22.40
N ASP A 221 -4.36 -22.38 -22.69
CA ASP A 221 -4.66 -23.55 -21.88
C ASP A 221 -3.66 -23.63 -20.72
N VAL A 222 -4.12 -23.37 -19.50
CA VAL A 222 -3.30 -23.44 -18.29
C VAL A 222 -2.64 -24.81 -18.09
N ARG A 223 -3.22 -25.90 -18.61
CA ARG A 223 -2.62 -27.24 -18.51
C ARG A 223 -1.31 -27.32 -19.28
N VAL A 224 -1.19 -26.58 -20.39
CA VAL A 224 0.06 -26.46 -21.15
C VAL A 224 1.11 -25.71 -20.33
N ALA A 225 0.71 -24.66 -19.60
CA ALA A 225 1.63 -23.95 -18.70
C ALA A 225 2.12 -24.86 -17.55
N LEU A 226 1.20 -25.60 -16.93
CA LEU A 226 1.52 -26.58 -15.89
C LEU A 226 2.44 -27.69 -16.43
N ALA A 227 2.17 -28.22 -17.63
CA ALA A 227 3.02 -29.23 -18.26
C ALA A 227 4.41 -28.68 -18.61
N ALA A 228 4.49 -27.39 -18.99
CA ALA A 228 5.75 -26.71 -19.27
C ALA A 228 6.58 -26.41 -18.01
N GLY A 229 5.99 -26.53 -16.81
CA GLY A 229 6.68 -26.38 -15.52
C GLY A 229 6.27 -25.17 -14.69
N TYR A 230 5.41 -24.29 -15.21
CA TYR A 230 4.90 -23.15 -14.47
C TYR A 230 4.02 -23.60 -13.29
N ARG A 231 4.15 -22.97 -12.13
CA ARG A 231 3.37 -23.30 -10.93
C ARG A 231 2.74 -22.04 -10.32
N PRO A 232 1.51 -22.12 -9.80
CA PRO A 232 0.91 -21.01 -9.06
C PRO A 232 1.87 -20.56 -7.95
N SER A 233 2.18 -19.28 -7.93
CA SER A 233 3.09 -18.67 -6.95
C SER A 233 2.43 -17.58 -6.12
N THR A 234 1.20 -17.18 -6.46
CA THR A 234 0.36 -16.22 -5.73
C THR A 234 -0.72 -16.95 -4.91
N PRO A 235 -1.09 -16.47 -3.70
CA PRO A 235 -2.18 -17.06 -2.92
C PRO A 235 -3.53 -17.00 -3.66
N ASP A 236 -4.40 -17.96 -3.39
CA ASP A 236 -5.77 -17.98 -3.92
C ASP A 236 -6.57 -16.75 -3.44
N GLY A 237 -7.45 -16.23 -4.31
CA GLY A 237 -8.38 -15.14 -3.96
C GLY A 237 -7.91 -13.73 -4.32
N SER A 238 -6.70 -13.55 -4.85
CA SER A 238 -6.16 -12.26 -5.33
C SER A 238 -6.81 -11.73 -6.63
N GLY A 239 -7.67 -12.52 -7.28
CA GLY A 239 -8.28 -12.19 -8.58
C GLY A 239 -7.35 -12.35 -9.78
N THR A 240 -6.03 -12.20 -9.58
CA THR A 240 -4.99 -12.57 -10.55
C THR A 240 -3.95 -13.48 -9.93
N ALA A 241 -3.48 -14.46 -10.68
CA ALA A 241 -2.51 -15.44 -10.23
C ALA A 241 -1.28 -15.44 -11.14
N HIS A 242 -0.09 -15.31 -10.53
CA HIS A 242 1.16 -15.59 -11.21
C HIS A 242 1.41 -17.10 -11.21
N TYR A 243 1.77 -17.61 -12.37
CA TYR A 243 2.25 -18.96 -12.58
C TYR A 243 3.73 -18.82 -12.94
N THR A 244 4.60 -19.10 -11.98
CA THR A 244 6.04 -18.86 -12.09
C THR A 244 6.76 -20.13 -12.52
N ASP A 245 7.73 -19.98 -13.41
CA ASP A 245 8.75 -21.00 -13.62
C ASP A 245 9.89 -20.75 -12.64
N PHE A 246 10.03 -21.63 -11.65
CA PHE A 246 11.07 -21.51 -10.62
C PHE A 246 12.45 -21.92 -11.11
N ARG A 247 12.55 -22.44 -12.35
CA ARG A 247 13.84 -22.61 -13.02
C ARG A 247 14.26 -21.22 -13.50
N ALA A 248 15.45 -20.79 -13.10
CA ALA A 248 15.98 -19.51 -13.56
C ALA A 248 16.01 -19.51 -15.11
N PRO A 249 15.37 -18.52 -15.78
CA PRO A 249 15.38 -18.46 -17.24
C PRO A 249 16.80 -18.22 -17.74
N ALA A 250 17.21 -18.93 -18.79
CA ALA A 250 18.51 -18.72 -19.42
C ALA A 250 18.65 -17.32 -20.02
N ASN A 251 17.53 -16.77 -20.52
CA ASN A 251 17.40 -15.40 -20.97
C ASN A 251 16.20 -14.75 -20.24
N PRO A 252 16.41 -13.74 -19.39
CA PRO A 252 15.35 -13.04 -18.64
C PRO A 252 14.24 -12.40 -19.49
N LEU A 253 14.50 -12.21 -20.79
CA LEU A 253 13.61 -11.57 -21.75
C LEU A 253 13.22 -12.49 -22.92
N ASP A 254 13.32 -13.82 -22.78
CA ASP A 254 12.82 -14.75 -23.80
C ASP A 254 11.28 -14.75 -23.85
N PRO A 255 10.64 -14.26 -24.91
CA PRO A 255 9.18 -14.19 -24.99
C PRO A 255 8.50 -15.55 -25.06
N SER A 256 9.25 -16.60 -25.41
CA SER A 256 8.76 -17.98 -25.44
C SER A 256 8.86 -18.71 -24.09
N HIS A 257 9.67 -18.17 -23.16
CA HIS A 257 9.87 -18.69 -21.80
C HIS A 257 9.99 -17.56 -20.77
N PRO A 258 8.93 -16.76 -20.57
CA PRO A 258 8.94 -15.70 -19.56
C PRO A 258 9.05 -16.29 -18.15
N ALA A 259 9.51 -15.49 -17.19
CA ALA A 259 9.68 -15.91 -15.79
C ALA A 259 8.35 -16.28 -15.12
N ALA A 260 7.27 -15.59 -15.46
CA ALA A 260 5.92 -15.99 -15.07
C ALA A 260 4.87 -15.66 -16.14
N LEU A 261 3.78 -16.41 -16.08
CA LEU A 261 2.54 -16.14 -16.80
C LEU A 261 1.51 -15.59 -15.81
N VAL A 262 0.71 -14.62 -16.24
CA VAL A 262 -0.29 -13.99 -15.36
C VAL A 262 -1.68 -14.32 -15.88
N TYR A 263 -2.50 -14.88 -15.00
CA TYR A 263 -3.88 -15.25 -15.30
C TYR A 263 -4.86 -14.45 -14.43
N ALA A 264 -6.02 -14.10 -14.98
CA ALA A 264 -7.18 -13.73 -14.18
C ALA A 264 -7.89 -15.00 -13.70
N THR A 265 -8.24 -15.05 -12.43
CA THR A 265 -9.00 -16.15 -11.85
C THR A 265 -10.49 -15.89 -12.08
N THR A 266 -11.11 -16.65 -12.99
CA THR A 266 -12.55 -16.52 -13.32
C THR A 266 -13.32 -17.75 -12.87
N ARG A 267 -14.67 -17.67 -12.91
CA ARG A 267 -15.54 -18.82 -12.60
C ARG A 267 -15.40 -19.97 -13.59
N HIS A 268 -14.97 -19.67 -14.82
CA HIS A 268 -14.79 -20.65 -15.90
C HIS A 268 -13.34 -21.16 -16.00
N GLY A 269 -12.47 -20.72 -15.09
CA GLY A 269 -11.07 -21.08 -15.04
C GLY A 269 -10.13 -19.90 -15.29
N PRO A 270 -8.82 -20.14 -15.29
CA PRO A 270 -7.83 -19.10 -15.48
C PRO A 270 -7.82 -18.56 -16.91
N VAL A 271 -7.86 -17.24 -17.07
CA VAL A 271 -7.78 -16.54 -18.37
C VAL A 271 -6.42 -15.87 -18.48
N LEU A 272 -5.64 -16.19 -19.51
CA LEU A 272 -4.30 -15.64 -19.70
C LEU A 272 -4.37 -14.12 -20.00
N LEU A 273 -3.68 -13.31 -19.19
CA LEU A 273 -3.62 -11.86 -19.34
C LEU A 273 -2.31 -11.41 -20.00
N GLY A 274 -1.20 -12.06 -19.66
CA GLY A 274 0.12 -11.63 -20.09
C GLY A 274 1.25 -12.42 -19.46
N ALA A 275 2.44 -11.85 -19.52
CA ALA A 275 3.66 -12.41 -19.00
C ALA A 275 4.39 -11.41 -18.09
N MET A 276 5.22 -11.94 -17.21
CA MET A 276 6.15 -11.18 -16.40
C MET A 276 7.57 -11.68 -16.71
N TYR A 277 8.42 -10.76 -17.14
CA TYR A 277 9.87 -10.95 -17.23
C TYR A 277 10.50 -10.56 -15.90
N GLN A 278 11.58 -11.23 -15.52
CA GLN A 278 12.25 -10.98 -14.26
C GLN A 278 13.75 -11.16 -14.41
N MET A 279 14.51 -10.20 -13.89
CA MET A 279 15.96 -10.27 -13.84
C MET A 279 16.42 -11.40 -12.91
N PRO A 280 17.58 -12.03 -13.20
CA PRO A 280 17.99 -13.25 -12.52
C PRO A 280 18.41 -13.03 -11.06
N LYS A 281 18.74 -11.77 -10.70
CA LYS A 281 19.20 -11.40 -9.37
C LYS A 281 18.69 -10.00 -8.99
N GLN A 282 18.45 -9.81 -7.71
CA GLN A 282 18.20 -8.50 -7.14
C GLN A 282 19.38 -7.55 -7.41
N GLY A 283 19.07 -6.28 -7.71
CA GLY A 283 20.07 -5.24 -7.95
C GLY A 283 20.67 -5.23 -9.36
N VAL A 284 20.35 -6.22 -10.20
CA VAL A 284 20.68 -6.19 -11.63
C VAL A 284 19.53 -5.48 -12.36
N PRO A 285 19.74 -4.27 -12.91
CA PRO A 285 18.69 -3.54 -13.59
C PRO A 285 18.31 -4.24 -14.90
N GLY A 286 17.02 -4.21 -15.22
CA GLY A 286 16.55 -4.62 -16.55
C GLY A 286 17.05 -3.68 -17.65
N PRO A 287 17.22 -4.17 -18.89
CA PRO A 287 17.65 -3.33 -20.00
C PRO A 287 16.57 -2.32 -20.37
N ASP A 288 16.98 -1.11 -20.72
CA ASP A 288 16.08 -0.08 -21.25
C ASP A 288 15.72 -0.40 -22.70
N LEU A 289 14.58 -1.08 -22.89
CA LEU A 289 14.08 -1.50 -24.21
C LEU A 289 13.20 -0.43 -24.85
N GLY A 290 12.22 0.07 -24.10
CA GLY A 290 11.19 0.98 -24.60
C GLY A 290 11.14 2.33 -23.87
N GLY A 291 12.16 2.69 -23.11
CA GLY A 291 12.17 3.92 -22.32
C GLY A 291 11.00 3.95 -21.32
N ALA A 292 10.33 5.10 -21.25
CA ALA A 292 9.15 5.32 -20.42
C ALA A 292 7.95 4.40 -20.72
N LEU A 293 7.97 3.63 -21.82
CA LEU A 293 6.92 2.66 -22.15
C LEU A 293 7.08 1.32 -21.43
N THR A 294 8.30 0.91 -21.09
CA THR A 294 8.58 -0.42 -20.51
C THR A 294 9.19 -0.28 -19.12
N PRO A 295 8.43 0.22 -18.13
CA PRO A 295 8.98 0.47 -16.81
C PRO A 295 9.31 -0.82 -16.08
N TRP A 296 10.61 -1.06 -15.91
CA TRP A 296 11.09 -2.02 -14.94
C TRP A 296 10.77 -1.53 -13.53
N HIS A 297 10.32 -2.45 -12.68
CA HIS A 297 10.09 -2.17 -11.26
C HIS A 297 10.53 -3.34 -10.41
N TYR A 298 10.76 -3.11 -9.12
CA TYR A 298 10.95 -4.17 -8.15
C TYR A 298 10.07 -3.91 -6.93
N HIS A 299 9.70 -4.97 -6.21
CA HIS A 299 8.91 -4.83 -5.00
C HIS A 299 9.77 -4.97 -3.76
N THR A 300 9.56 -4.11 -2.77
CA THR A 300 10.23 -4.15 -1.45
C THR A 300 9.39 -4.80 -0.37
N ASN A 301 8.12 -5.06 -0.65
CA ASN A 301 7.12 -5.47 0.33
C ASN A 301 6.56 -6.88 0.09
N VAL A 302 7.18 -7.72 -0.74
CA VAL A 302 6.67 -9.08 -0.99
C VAL A 302 7.10 -10.02 0.13
N CYS A 303 6.15 -10.76 0.68
CA CYS A 303 6.38 -11.79 1.68
C CYS A 303 6.43 -13.16 1.02
N PHE A 304 7.43 -13.94 1.41
CA PHE A 304 7.67 -15.29 0.91
C PHE A 304 7.60 -16.29 2.06
N SER A 305 6.79 -17.32 1.89
CA SER A 305 6.63 -18.43 2.85
C SER A 305 7.93 -19.22 3.02
N VAL A 306 8.16 -19.71 4.23
CA VAL A 306 9.27 -20.58 4.59
C VAL A 306 8.71 -21.85 5.25
N PRO A 307 9.06 -23.06 4.76
CA PRO A 307 9.90 -23.35 3.59
C PRO A 307 9.14 -23.19 2.26
N GLY A 308 9.86 -22.87 1.18
CA GLY A 308 9.33 -22.94 -0.20
C GLY A 308 9.39 -21.65 -1.02
N LEU A 309 9.60 -20.49 -0.40
CA LEU A 309 9.71 -19.19 -1.07
C LEU A 309 8.57 -18.91 -2.07
N LEU A 310 7.34 -19.32 -1.72
CA LEU A 310 6.13 -18.94 -2.46
C LEU A 310 5.62 -17.61 -1.92
N VAL A 311 5.06 -16.75 -2.78
CA VAL A 311 4.47 -15.48 -2.32
C VAL A 311 3.34 -15.80 -1.36
N SER A 312 3.48 -15.36 -0.11
CA SER A 312 2.47 -15.55 0.93
C SER A 312 1.60 -14.32 1.14
N GLY A 313 1.95 -13.21 0.48
CA GLY A 313 1.23 -11.95 0.52
C GLY A 313 2.19 -10.77 0.41
N LEU A 314 1.68 -9.59 0.78
CA LEU A 314 2.48 -8.38 0.95
C LEU A 314 2.73 -8.14 2.45
N SER A 315 3.82 -7.47 2.77
CA SER A 315 4.10 -7.06 4.14
C SER A 315 3.06 -6.05 4.58
N THR A 316 2.62 -6.16 5.83
CA THR A 316 1.78 -5.16 6.47
C THR A 316 2.46 -3.78 6.43
N PRO A 317 1.71 -2.70 6.60
CA PRO A 317 2.28 -1.35 6.77
C PRO A 317 3.31 -1.23 7.90
N PHE A 318 3.36 -2.20 8.81
CA PHE A 318 4.35 -2.28 9.88
C PHE A 318 5.58 -3.14 9.53
N GLY A 319 5.75 -3.50 8.25
CA GLY A 319 6.86 -4.32 7.77
C GLY A 319 6.77 -5.81 8.14
N MET A 320 5.68 -6.25 8.78
CA MET A 320 5.50 -7.64 9.19
C MET A 320 4.91 -8.49 8.06
N CYS A 321 5.46 -9.68 7.86
CA CYS A 321 4.89 -10.71 6.99
C CYS A 321 3.96 -11.68 7.75
N PRO A 322 3.09 -12.42 7.05
CA PRO A 322 2.34 -13.52 7.65
C PRO A 322 3.26 -14.48 8.43
N PRO A 323 2.81 -15.10 9.54
CA PRO A 323 3.61 -16.05 10.29
C PRO A 323 4.21 -17.14 9.39
N GLY A 324 5.49 -17.45 9.60
CA GLY A 324 6.22 -18.41 8.75
C GLY A 324 6.61 -17.85 7.37
N SER A 325 6.63 -16.53 7.19
CA SER A 325 7.08 -15.87 5.97
C SER A 325 8.12 -14.78 6.24
N VAL A 326 8.94 -14.47 5.24
CA VAL A 326 9.97 -13.44 5.28
C VAL A 326 9.79 -12.43 4.16
N ARG A 327 10.09 -11.16 4.43
CA ARG A 327 10.06 -10.11 3.41
C ARG A 327 11.33 -10.21 2.56
N ILE A 328 11.18 -10.28 1.24
CA ILE A 328 12.30 -10.30 0.30
C ILE A 328 12.02 -9.30 -0.80
N THR A 329 12.99 -8.44 -1.08
CA THR A 329 12.95 -7.54 -2.22
C THR A 329 13.12 -8.33 -3.50
N THR A 330 12.21 -8.16 -4.47
CA THR A 330 12.27 -8.89 -5.73
C THR A 330 13.42 -8.39 -6.61
N ALA A 331 13.80 -9.20 -7.59
CA ALA A 331 14.54 -8.69 -8.74
C ALA A 331 13.64 -7.78 -9.60
N ASP A 332 14.25 -7.01 -10.49
CA ASP A 332 13.51 -6.17 -11.44
C ASP A 332 12.58 -7.04 -12.30
N GLN A 333 11.35 -6.58 -12.45
CA GLN A 333 10.25 -7.20 -13.17
C GLN A 333 9.69 -6.25 -14.22
N LEU A 334 9.22 -6.82 -15.32
CA LEU A 334 8.50 -6.13 -16.39
C LEU A 334 7.30 -6.96 -16.79
N HIS A 335 6.10 -6.40 -16.60
CA HIS A 335 4.86 -7.03 -17.05
C HIS A 335 4.51 -6.59 -18.46
N VAL A 336 4.07 -7.56 -19.27
CA VAL A 336 3.62 -7.35 -20.64
C VAL A 336 2.25 -7.99 -20.82
N TRP A 337 1.24 -7.14 -20.96
CA TRP A 337 -0.16 -7.54 -21.14
C TRP A 337 -0.45 -7.76 -22.63
N THR A 338 -0.83 -8.99 -22.96
CA THR A 338 -1.18 -9.36 -24.34
C THR A 338 -2.70 -9.32 -24.55
N ALA A 339 -3.45 -9.48 -23.47
CA ALA A 339 -4.87 -9.18 -23.35
C ALA A 339 -5.12 -7.65 -23.38
N PRO A 340 -6.33 -7.20 -23.77
CA PRO A 340 -6.62 -5.78 -24.00
C PRO A 340 -6.81 -5.01 -22.69
N ASN A 341 -5.72 -4.80 -21.95
CA ASN A 341 -5.68 -3.95 -20.76
C ASN A 341 -6.00 -2.49 -21.14
N PRO A 342 -7.00 -1.83 -20.53
CA PRO A 342 -7.36 -0.44 -20.82
C PRO A 342 -6.20 0.57 -20.68
N ASN A 343 -5.25 0.30 -19.78
CA ASN A 343 -4.09 1.17 -19.55
C ASN A 343 -2.92 0.90 -20.52
N GLY A 344 -3.09 -0.03 -21.46
CA GLY A 344 -2.09 -0.42 -22.45
C GLY A 344 -1.26 -1.66 -22.04
N PRO A 345 -0.37 -2.12 -22.95
CA PRO A 345 0.36 -3.38 -22.78
C PRO A 345 1.42 -3.37 -21.67
N PHE A 346 1.83 -2.19 -21.20
CA PHE A 346 2.80 -2.02 -20.11
C PHE A 346 2.26 -1.16 -18.96
N GLY A 347 1.00 -0.71 -19.06
CA GLY A 347 0.35 0.06 -18.01
C GLY A 347 -0.06 -0.82 -16.83
N ASP A 348 -0.46 -0.18 -15.73
CA ASP A 348 -1.02 -0.88 -14.58
C ASP A 348 -2.22 -1.72 -15.02
N LEU A 349 -2.40 -2.90 -14.42
CA LEU A 349 -3.54 -3.74 -14.72
C LEU A 349 -4.82 -3.11 -14.19
N ASP A 350 -5.80 -2.80 -15.06
CA ASP A 350 -7.06 -2.20 -14.62
C ASP A 350 -7.89 -3.20 -13.78
N GLU A 351 -7.97 -2.95 -12.47
CA GLU A 351 -8.69 -3.86 -11.56
C GLU A 351 -10.18 -3.99 -11.91
N ALA A 352 -10.80 -2.92 -12.39
CA ALA A 352 -12.21 -2.95 -12.76
C ALA A 352 -12.44 -3.89 -13.96
N TRP A 353 -11.52 -3.88 -14.93
CA TRP A 353 -11.50 -4.80 -16.06
C TRP A 353 -11.24 -6.24 -15.63
N VAL A 354 -10.28 -6.48 -14.74
CA VAL A 354 -10.04 -7.83 -14.18
C VAL A 354 -11.28 -8.34 -13.44
N ARG A 355 -11.93 -7.51 -12.62
CA ARG A 355 -13.17 -7.89 -11.91
C ARG A 355 -14.30 -8.24 -12.88
N ARG A 356 -14.42 -7.53 -14.00
CA ARG A 356 -15.40 -7.87 -15.06
C ARG A 356 -15.09 -9.23 -15.69
N LEU A 357 -13.81 -9.51 -15.98
CA LEU A 357 -13.37 -10.82 -16.48
C LEU A 357 -13.59 -11.94 -15.45
N ALA A 358 -13.39 -11.68 -14.16
CA ALA A 358 -13.60 -12.66 -13.10
C ALA A 358 -15.10 -12.97 -12.88
N GLY A 359 -15.98 -12.00 -13.16
CA GLY A 359 -17.43 -12.12 -13.05
C GLY A 359 -18.13 -12.72 -14.26
N SER A 360 -17.50 -12.68 -15.45
CA SER A 360 -17.96 -13.34 -16.68
C SER A 360 -17.70 -14.83 -16.67
#